data_AF-A0A6N6P399-F1
#
_entry.id   AF-A0A6N6P399-F1
#
_cell.length_a   1.000
_cell.length_b   1.000
_cell.length_c   1.000
_cell.angle_alpha   90.00
_cell.angle_beta   90.00
_cell.angle_gamma   90.00
#
_symmetry.space_group_name_H-M   'P 1'
#
loop_
_entity.id
_entity.type
_entity.pdbx_description
1 polymer ?
#
loop_
_entity_poly.entity_id
_entity_poly.type
_entity_poly.pdbx_seq_one_letter_code
_entity_poly.pdbx_strand_id
1 'polypeptide(L)'
;FAGYDGKPIEWVRIHKAPDFVKFNHSAHLNRGISCVSCHGRVDQMDVVYQDQPQSMSWCLDCHRAPETKLRPLEEVYNMKYDAAQYLKDHPQAGVKTPGEFGLKLKEQFRVSPKITCATCHH
;
A
#
# COMPACT_ATOMS: atom_id res chain seq x y z
N PHE A 1 -22.52 5.11 26.19
CA PHE A 1 -23.33 3.93 25.82
C PHE A 1 -23.79 3.28 27.10
N ALA A 2 -25.08 2.95 27.24
CA ALA A 2 -25.57 2.28 28.45
C ALA A 2 -24.83 0.94 28.64
N GLY A 3 -24.23 0.72 29.81
CA GLY A 3 -23.48 -0.50 30.12
C GLY A 3 -21.98 -0.50 29.77
N TYR A 4 -21.42 0.61 29.26
CA TYR A 4 -19.96 0.74 29.09
C TYR A 4 -19.28 0.98 30.45
N ASP A 5 -18.40 0.08 30.86
CA ASP A 5 -17.70 0.09 32.15
C ASP A 5 -16.38 0.89 32.14
N GLY A 6 -16.09 1.57 31.03
CA GLY A 6 -14.88 2.36 30.86
C GLY A 6 -13.67 1.61 30.28
N LYS A 7 -13.73 0.28 30.14
CA LYS A 7 -12.60 -0.51 29.63
C LYS A 7 -12.47 -0.38 28.10
N PRO A 8 -11.25 -0.23 27.56
CA PRO A 8 -11.03 -0.28 26.11
C PRO A 8 -11.53 -1.57 25.47
N ILE A 9 -11.83 -1.51 24.18
CA ILE A 9 -12.13 -2.70 23.39
C ILE A 9 -10.83 -3.49 23.19
N GLU A 10 -10.84 -4.76 23.55
CA GLU A 10 -9.72 -5.70 23.38
C GLU A 10 -9.62 -6.18 21.93
N TRP A 11 -9.13 -5.31 21.04
CA TRP A 11 -8.94 -5.64 19.62
C TRP A 11 -7.85 -6.69 19.41
N VAL A 12 -8.16 -7.73 18.63
CA VAL A 12 -7.14 -8.66 18.12
C VAL A 12 -6.45 -8.06 16.91
N ARG A 13 -5.17 -7.74 17.04
CA ARG A 13 -4.36 -7.22 15.92
C ARG A 13 -3.88 -8.36 15.02
N ILE A 14 -4.42 -8.41 13.80
CA ILE A 14 -4.07 -9.47 12.82
C ILE A 14 -2.81 -9.13 11.99
N HIS A 15 -2.57 -7.85 11.72
CA HIS A 15 -1.39 -7.39 10.97
C HIS A 15 -0.31 -6.92 11.96
N LYS A 16 0.59 -7.82 12.32
CA LYS A 16 1.70 -7.56 13.24
C LYS A 16 3.01 -8.02 12.63
N ALA A 17 3.78 -7.08 12.11
CA ALA A 17 5.18 -7.33 11.79
C ALA A 17 5.96 -7.62 13.10
N PRO A 18 7.05 -8.39 13.05
CA PRO A 18 7.92 -8.61 14.21
C PRO A 18 8.43 -7.29 14.80
N ASP A 19 8.67 -7.23 16.11
CA ASP A 19 8.98 -5.98 16.80
C ASP A 19 10.33 -5.34 16.37
N PHE A 20 11.22 -6.15 15.76
CA PHE A 20 12.47 -5.71 15.12
C PHE A 20 12.28 -5.17 13.68
N VAL A 21 11.04 -5.01 13.22
CA VAL A 21 10.67 -4.39 11.95
C VAL A 21 9.89 -3.11 12.24
N LYS A 22 10.45 -1.97 11.86
CA LYS A 22 9.82 -0.65 12.01
C LYS A 22 9.13 -0.24 10.71
N PHE A 23 7.86 -0.64 10.57
CA PHE A 23 7.05 -0.25 9.42
C PHE A 23 6.48 1.17 9.59
N ASN A 24 6.58 1.99 8.54
CA ASN A 24 6.07 3.36 8.52
C ASN A 24 5.00 3.54 7.43
N HIS A 25 3.72 3.65 7.82
CA HIS A 25 2.61 3.86 6.88
C HIS A 25 2.78 5.11 6.01
N SER A 26 3.22 6.24 6.59
CA SER A 26 3.28 7.51 5.86
C SER A 26 4.32 7.49 4.74
N ALA A 27 5.42 6.72 4.92
CA ALA A 27 6.43 6.54 3.89
C ALA A 27 5.87 5.89 2.61
N HIS A 28 4.83 5.06 2.73
CA HIS A 28 4.22 4.32 1.63
C HIS A 28 3.04 5.09 1.02
N LEU A 29 2.12 5.57 1.86
CA LEU A 29 0.92 6.30 1.41
C LEU A 29 1.31 7.57 0.65
N ASN A 30 2.28 8.33 1.16
CA ASN A 30 2.75 9.57 0.52
C ASN A 30 3.54 9.33 -0.78
N ARG A 31 3.75 8.06 -1.16
CA ARG A 31 4.43 7.66 -2.39
C ARG A 31 3.52 6.92 -3.36
N GLY A 32 2.20 6.93 -3.14
CA GLY A 32 1.25 6.36 -4.10
C GLY A 32 0.98 4.87 -3.91
N ILE A 33 1.28 4.31 -2.74
CA ILE A 33 0.95 2.91 -2.41
C ILE A 33 -0.39 2.87 -1.68
N SER A 34 -1.38 2.21 -2.26
CA SER A 34 -2.72 2.07 -1.69
C SER A 34 -2.79 1.00 -0.60
N CYS A 35 -3.75 1.17 0.32
CA CYS A 35 -4.15 0.16 1.30
C CYS A 35 -4.42 -1.21 0.65
N VAL A 36 -5.03 -1.22 -0.54
CA VAL A 36 -5.41 -2.45 -1.25
C VAL A 36 -4.20 -3.31 -1.59
N SER A 37 -3.06 -2.69 -1.91
CA SER A 37 -1.84 -3.41 -2.25
C SER A 37 -1.28 -4.23 -1.08
N CYS A 38 -1.61 -3.88 0.17
CA CYS A 38 -1.06 -4.51 1.38
C CYS A 38 -2.11 -5.25 2.22
N HIS A 39 -3.35 -4.76 2.24
CA HIS A 39 -4.44 -5.26 3.08
C HIS A 39 -5.59 -5.87 2.27
N GLY A 40 -5.51 -5.88 0.94
CA GLY A 40 -6.58 -6.36 0.08
C GLY A 40 -7.80 -5.43 0.06
N ARG A 41 -8.91 -5.93 -0.47
CA ARG A 41 -10.19 -5.21 -0.56
C ARG A 41 -10.93 -5.20 0.76
N VAL A 42 -10.39 -4.44 1.72
CA VAL A 42 -10.97 -4.32 3.08
C VAL A 42 -12.41 -3.81 3.08
N ASP A 43 -12.84 -3.09 2.04
CA ASP A 43 -14.23 -2.70 1.83
C ASP A 43 -15.19 -3.86 1.55
N GLN A 44 -14.65 -5.04 1.24
CA GLN A 44 -15.39 -6.27 0.96
C GLN A 44 -15.17 -7.33 2.05
N MET A 45 -14.53 -6.95 3.18
CA MET A 45 -14.26 -7.85 4.30
C MET A 45 -15.23 -7.58 5.44
N ASP A 46 -16.18 -8.50 5.67
CA ASP A 46 -17.06 -8.45 6.84
C ASP A 46 -16.26 -8.59 8.15
N VAL A 47 -15.22 -9.44 8.10
CA VAL A 47 -14.21 -9.59 9.15
C VAL A 47 -12.85 -9.50 8.47
N VAL A 48 -11.99 -8.60 8.94
CA VAL A 48 -10.67 -8.40 8.34
C VAL A 48 -9.83 -9.67 8.54
N TYR A 49 -9.21 -10.12 7.46
CA TYR A 49 -8.24 -11.21 7.47
C TYR A 49 -6.92 -10.75 6.82
N GLN A 50 -5.88 -11.58 6.95
CA GLN A 50 -4.58 -11.29 6.35
C GLN A 50 -4.59 -11.70 4.86
N ASP A 51 -4.81 -10.71 3.98
CA ASP A 51 -4.88 -10.92 2.53
C ASP A 51 -3.50 -11.13 1.89
N GLN A 52 -2.50 -10.34 2.33
CA GLN A 52 -1.13 -10.44 1.84
C GLN A 52 -0.21 -11.05 2.92
N PRO A 53 0.83 -11.81 2.52
CA PRO A 53 1.74 -12.45 3.48
C PRO A 53 2.47 -11.47 4.39
N GLN A 54 2.77 -10.25 3.91
CA GLN A 54 3.53 -9.22 4.64
C GLN A 54 4.87 -9.76 5.19
N SER A 55 5.45 -10.74 4.48
CA SER A 55 6.76 -11.31 4.77
C SER A 55 7.87 -10.42 4.20
N MET A 56 9.10 -10.59 4.69
CA MET A 56 10.25 -9.82 4.20
C MET A 56 10.44 -9.97 2.68
N SER A 57 10.33 -11.18 2.13
CA SER A 57 10.46 -11.41 0.69
C SER A 57 9.42 -10.61 -0.09
N TRP A 58 8.16 -10.67 0.33
CA TRP A 58 7.06 -9.96 -0.31
C TRP A 58 7.27 -8.43 -0.27
N CYS A 59 7.74 -7.90 0.87
CA CYS A 59 8.11 -6.48 0.98
C CYS A 59 9.26 -6.12 0.02
N LEU A 60 10.29 -6.96 -0.05
CA LEU A 60 11.46 -6.72 -0.89
C LEU A 60 11.14 -6.82 -2.38
N ASP A 61 10.25 -7.71 -2.79
CA ASP A 61 9.78 -7.81 -4.18
C ASP A 61 9.10 -6.51 -4.61
N CYS A 62 8.28 -5.93 -3.73
CA CYS A 62 7.71 -4.60 -3.97
C CYS A 62 8.77 -3.49 -3.93
N HIS A 63 9.76 -3.54 -3.03
CA HIS A 63 10.83 -2.52 -2.99
C HIS A 63 11.73 -2.56 -4.24
N ARG A 64 11.90 -3.74 -4.86
CA ARG A 64 12.66 -3.91 -6.10
C ARG A 64 11.89 -3.39 -7.32
N ALA A 65 10.57 -3.58 -7.36
CA ALA A 65 9.72 -3.19 -8.48
C ALA A 65 8.48 -2.40 -8.02
N PRO A 66 8.66 -1.21 -7.40
CA PRO A 66 7.56 -0.43 -6.83
C PRO A 66 6.56 0.03 -7.89
N GLU A 67 7.02 0.26 -9.13
CA GLU A 67 6.19 0.68 -10.27
C GLU A 67 4.97 -0.23 -10.50
N THR A 68 5.04 -1.49 -10.09
CA THR A 68 3.92 -2.44 -10.23
C THR A 68 2.76 -2.17 -9.28
N LYS A 69 2.96 -1.34 -8.25
CA LYS A 69 1.97 -1.02 -7.20
C LYS A 69 1.69 0.47 -7.05
N LEU A 70 2.42 1.33 -7.76
CA LEU A 70 2.24 2.78 -7.72
C LEU A 70 0.91 3.21 -8.34
N ARG A 71 0.33 4.25 -7.76
CA ARG A 71 -0.89 4.91 -8.20
C ARG A 71 -0.75 6.43 -8.03
N PRO A 72 -1.56 7.24 -8.73
CA PRO A 72 -1.71 8.66 -8.45
C PRO A 72 -2.05 8.91 -6.97
N LEU A 73 -1.60 10.02 -6.41
CA LEU A 73 -1.75 10.29 -4.96
C LEU A 73 -3.23 10.46 -4.57
N GLU A 74 -4.03 11.02 -5.48
CA GLU A 74 -5.48 11.18 -5.39
C GLU A 74 -6.22 9.83 -5.36
N GLU A 75 -5.61 8.75 -5.86
CA GLU A 75 -6.21 7.41 -5.95
C GLU A 75 -5.73 6.46 -4.85
N VAL A 76 -4.88 6.91 -3.92
CA VAL A 76 -4.32 6.06 -2.84
C VAL A 76 -5.41 5.41 -1.99
N TYR A 77 -6.47 6.16 -1.68
CA TYR A 77 -7.58 5.69 -0.86
C TYR A 77 -8.74 5.09 -1.68
N ASN A 78 -8.65 5.13 -3.02
CA ASN A 78 -9.66 4.50 -3.86
C ASN A 78 -9.44 2.98 -3.94
N MET A 79 -10.30 2.24 -3.23
CA MET A 79 -10.23 0.79 -3.18
C MET A 79 -10.63 0.10 -4.50
N LYS A 80 -11.26 0.84 -5.43
CA LYS A 80 -11.70 0.34 -6.74
C LYS A 80 -10.80 0.79 -7.89
N TYR A 81 -9.69 1.46 -7.60
CA TYR A 81 -8.78 1.94 -8.64
C TYR A 81 -8.31 0.81 -9.55
N ASP A 82 -8.40 1.05 -10.85
CA ASP A 82 -7.85 0.25 -11.92
C ASP A 82 -7.01 1.16 -12.83
N ALA A 83 -5.74 0.81 -13.03
CA ALA A 83 -4.81 1.65 -13.79
C ALA A 83 -5.20 1.76 -15.27
N ALA A 84 -5.78 0.71 -15.86
CA ALA A 84 -6.18 0.74 -17.27
C ALA A 84 -7.39 1.66 -17.47
N GLN A 85 -8.36 1.61 -16.55
CA GLN A 85 -9.49 2.53 -16.55
C GLN A 85 -9.05 3.96 -16.29
N TYR A 86 -8.18 4.19 -15.29
CA TYR A 86 -7.62 5.51 -15.00
C TYR A 86 -6.99 6.16 -16.25
N LEU A 87 -6.21 5.40 -17.03
CA LEU A 87 -5.58 5.89 -18.25
C LEU A 87 -6.58 6.23 -19.36
N LYS A 88 -7.72 5.53 -19.44
CA LYS A 88 -8.80 5.89 -20.38
C LYS A 88 -9.44 7.23 -20.00
N ASP A 89 -9.63 7.45 -18.70
CA ASP A 89 -10.26 8.65 -18.17
C ASP A 89 -9.30 9.86 -18.16
N HIS A 90 -7.98 9.61 -18.24
CA HIS A 90 -6.93 10.63 -18.20
C HIS A 90 -5.98 10.53 -19.42
N PRO A 91 -6.45 10.82 -20.65
CA PRO A 91 -5.63 10.71 -21.86
C PRO A 91 -4.36 11.59 -21.84
N GLN A 92 -4.35 12.66 -21.05
CA GLN A 92 -3.19 13.52 -20.80
C GLN A 92 -2.06 12.84 -20.00
N ALA A 93 -2.28 11.65 -19.44
CA ALA A 93 -1.25 10.87 -18.76
C ALA A 93 -0.07 10.52 -19.69
N GLY A 94 -0.23 10.59 -21.01
CA GLY A 94 0.90 10.50 -21.97
C GLY A 94 1.58 9.13 -22.04
N VAL A 95 0.95 8.09 -21.52
CA VAL A 95 1.35 6.68 -21.58
C VAL A 95 0.12 5.82 -21.87
N LYS A 96 0.32 4.61 -22.41
CA LYS A 96 -0.81 3.77 -22.87
C LYS A 96 -1.05 2.56 -21.98
N THR A 97 -0.03 2.10 -21.27
CA THR A 97 -0.11 0.87 -20.46
C THR A 97 0.05 1.15 -18.96
N PRO A 98 -0.57 0.33 -18.09
CA PRO A 98 -0.34 0.42 -16.65
C PRO A 98 1.13 0.30 -16.24
N GLY A 99 1.92 -0.52 -16.95
CA GLY A 99 3.35 -0.68 -16.68
C GLY A 99 4.15 0.60 -16.96
N GLU A 100 3.93 1.21 -18.13
CA GLU A 100 4.52 2.52 -18.46
C GLU A 100 4.07 3.60 -17.46
N PHE A 101 2.82 3.55 -17.02
CA PHE A 101 2.30 4.49 -16.04
C PHE A 101 2.97 4.34 -14.68
N GLY A 102 3.12 3.12 -14.19
CA GLY A 102 3.86 2.86 -12.96
C GLY A 102 5.30 3.37 -13.02
N LEU A 103 5.99 3.16 -14.15
CA LEU A 103 7.35 3.67 -14.37
C LEU A 103 7.39 5.20 -14.38
N LYS A 104 6.43 5.84 -15.06
CA LYS A 104 6.27 7.29 -15.07
C LYS A 104 6.04 7.84 -13.66
N LEU A 105 5.15 7.23 -12.87
CA LEU A 105 4.89 7.63 -11.49
C LEU A 105 6.14 7.46 -10.61
N LYS A 106 6.90 6.36 -10.80
CA LYS A 106 8.16 6.12 -10.08
C LYS A 106 9.16 7.26 -10.32
N GLU A 107 9.28 7.70 -11.57
CA GLU A 107 10.14 8.84 -11.94
C GLU A 107 9.62 10.16 -11.38
N GLN A 108 8.34 10.48 -11.61
CA GLN A 108 7.70 11.72 -11.17
C GLN A 108 7.77 11.90 -9.64
N PHE A 109 7.53 10.82 -8.90
CA PHE A 109 7.56 10.82 -7.44
C PHE A 109 8.95 10.56 -6.87
N ARG A 110 9.97 10.33 -7.72
CA ARG A 110 11.34 10.00 -7.31
C ARG A 110 11.37 8.83 -6.30
N VAL A 111 10.60 7.80 -6.60
CA VAL A 111 10.46 6.62 -5.74
C VAL A 111 11.66 5.70 -5.93
N SER A 112 12.51 5.65 -4.89
CA SER A 112 13.68 4.78 -4.83
C SER A 112 13.74 4.07 -3.47
N PRO A 113 12.91 3.03 -3.26
CA PRO A 113 12.92 2.27 -2.01
C PRO A 113 14.30 1.67 -1.76
N LYS A 114 14.75 1.73 -0.51
CA LYS A 114 15.99 1.06 -0.10
C LYS A 114 15.71 -0.41 0.17
N ILE A 115 16.68 -1.27 -0.14
CA ILE A 115 16.65 -2.72 0.13
C ILE A 115 17.71 -3.12 1.17
N THR A 116 18.25 -2.15 1.90
CA THR A 116 19.24 -2.39 2.95
C THR A 116 18.56 -2.75 4.26
N CYS A 117 19.24 -3.48 5.14
CA CYS A 117 18.69 -3.90 6.44
C CYS A 117 18.18 -2.71 7.27
N ALA A 118 18.93 -1.60 7.29
CA ALA A 118 18.60 -0.39 8.04
C ALA A 118 17.29 0.29 7.60
N THR A 119 16.77 -0.05 6.42
CA THR A 119 15.48 0.48 5.93
C THR A 119 14.34 0.12 6.88
N CYS A 120 14.36 -1.09 7.44
CA CYS A 120 13.28 -1.62 8.28
C CYS A 120 13.75 -2.16 9.63
N HIS A 121 15.03 -2.52 9.78
CA HIS A 121 15.60 -3.14 10.97
C HIS A 121 16.49 -2.14 11.73
N HIS A 122 15.87 -1.22 12.45
CA HIS A 122 16.55 -0.22 13.29
C HIS A 122 15.88 -0.09 14.66
#